data_AF-A0A7V9T8W6-F1
#
_entry.id   AF-A0A7V9T8W6-F1
#
_cell.length_a   1.000
_cell.length_b   1.000
_cell.length_c   1.000
_cell.angle_alpha   90.00
_cell.angle_beta   90.00
_cell.angle_gamma   90.00
#
_symmetry.space_group_name_H-M   'P 1'
#
loop_
_entity.id
_entity.type
_entity.pdbx_description
1 polymer ?
#
loop_
_entity_poly.entity_id
_entity_poly.type
_entity_poly.pdbx_seq_one_letter_code
_entity_poly.pdbx_strand_id
1 'polypeptide(L)'
;MKRLTLVLMLSLVFCASAWAGTTTYAGNSYWPAGNAASTSFGPGWYRNTFYKTASFDTTLTFIDNVSYSWHSTVRSWATFVETHWLSSAVKKAYCRANTTGPSWASCTANN
;
A
#
# COMPACT_ATOMS: atom_id res chain seq x y z
N MET A 1 -15.86 -23.71 -39.78
CA MET A 1 -14.68 -23.73 -38.88
C MET A 1 -13.97 -22.37 -38.71
N LYS A 2 -14.39 -21.27 -39.36
CA LYS A 2 -13.74 -19.93 -39.22
C LYS A 2 -14.30 -19.04 -38.10
N ARG A 3 -15.47 -19.36 -37.54
CA ARG A 3 -16.15 -18.51 -36.54
C ARG A 3 -15.71 -18.78 -35.09
N LEU A 4 -15.24 -19.98 -34.79
CA LEU A 4 -14.78 -20.34 -33.43
C LEU A 4 -13.41 -19.73 -33.10
N THR A 5 -12.53 -19.58 -34.10
CA THR A 5 -11.17 -19.05 -33.91
C THR A 5 -11.18 -17.56 -33.54
N LEU A 6 -12.19 -16.82 -33.98
CA LEU A 6 -12.31 -15.38 -33.73
C LEU A 6 -12.73 -15.08 -32.28
N VAL A 7 -13.59 -15.93 -31.70
CA VAL A 7 -14.04 -15.80 -30.30
C VAL A 7 -12.91 -16.15 -29.33
N LEU A 8 -12.09 -17.16 -29.65
CA LEU A 8 -10.94 -17.54 -28.84
C LEU A 8 -9.87 -16.44 -28.82
N MET A 9 -9.57 -15.82 -29.96
CA MET A 9 -8.62 -14.71 -30.08
C MET A 9 -9.06 -13.45 -29.30
N LEU A 10 -10.36 -13.16 -29.23
CA LEU A 10 -10.87 -11.99 -28.50
C LEU A 10 -10.73 -12.14 -26.98
N SER A 11 -10.73 -13.37 -26.47
CA SER A 11 -10.61 -13.65 -25.03
C SER A 11 -9.19 -13.46 -24.48
N LEU A 12 -8.14 -13.61 -25.30
CA LEU A 12 -6.75 -13.45 -24.85
C LEU A 12 -6.29 -11.98 -24.75
N VAL A 13 -6.99 -11.04 -25.37
CA VAL A 13 -6.60 -9.62 -25.37
C VAL A 13 -7.05 -8.89 -24.08
N PHE A 14 -7.98 -9.46 -23.32
CA PHE A 14 -8.59 -8.78 -22.15
C PHE A 14 -7.93 -9.08 -20.79
N CYS A 15 -6.86 -9.88 -20.74
CA CYS A 15 -6.21 -10.26 -19.46
C CYS A 15 -4.91 -9.49 -19.14
N ALA A 16 -4.58 -8.42 -19.87
CA ALA A 16 -3.28 -7.75 -19.78
C ALA A 16 -3.17 -6.56 -18.80
N SER A 17 -4.05 -6.42 -17.80
CA SER A 17 -3.96 -5.32 -16.83
C SER A 17 -3.96 -5.81 -15.39
N ALA A 18 -2.92 -6.57 -15.02
CA ALA A 18 -2.50 -6.70 -13.63
C ALA A 18 -1.11 -6.07 -13.51
N TRP A 19 -1.04 -4.74 -13.58
CA TRP A 19 0.17 -4.02 -13.19
C TRP A 19 0.21 -4.00 -11.67
N ALA A 20 0.82 -5.03 -11.08
CA ALA A 20 1.18 -5.04 -9.66
C ALA A 20 2.40 -4.14 -9.45
N GLY A 21 2.20 -2.82 -9.49
CA GLY A 21 3.23 -1.83 -9.18
C GLY A 21 3.45 -1.75 -7.68
N THR A 22 4.69 -1.93 -7.26
CA THR A 22 5.10 -1.63 -5.88
C THR A 22 5.79 -0.28 -5.88
N THR A 23 5.28 0.67 -5.10
CA THR A 23 5.89 1.99 -4.94
C THR A 23 6.37 2.16 -3.51
N THR A 24 7.69 2.24 -3.36
CA THR A 24 8.34 2.66 -2.11
C THR A 24 8.19 4.17 -1.99
N TYR A 25 7.30 4.61 -1.12
CA TYR A 25 7.05 6.04 -0.90
C TYR A 25 7.82 6.61 0.30
N ALA A 26 8.37 5.72 1.13
CA ALA A 26 9.42 6.06 2.07
C ALA A 26 10.51 5.00 2.01
N GLY A 27 11.67 5.39 1.49
CA GLY A 27 12.84 4.52 1.43
C GLY A 27 13.34 4.15 2.83
N ASN A 28 14.27 3.19 2.88
CA ASN A 28 14.88 2.76 4.12
C ASN A 28 15.68 3.92 4.73
N SER A 29 15.09 4.59 5.73
CA SER A 29 15.66 5.73 6.43
C SER A 29 15.51 5.54 7.94
N TYR A 30 16.16 6.39 8.73
CA TYR A 30 16.00 6.35 10.18
C TYR A 30 14.71 7.06 10.60
N TRP A 31 13.84 6.38 11.35
CA TRP A 31 12.51 6.91 11.74
C TRP A 31 12.47 7.32 13.21
N PRO A 32 12.54 8.63 13.54
CA PRO A 32 12.28 9.09 14.90
C PRO A 32 10.79 8.99 15.27
N ALA A 33 10.49 9.15 16.56
CA ALA A 33 9.11 9.20 17.04
C ALA A 33 8.31 10.30 16.32
N GLY A 34 7.10 9.96 15.87
CA GLY A 34 6.23 10.89 15.15
C GLY A 34 6.52 11.01 13.66
N ASN A 35 7.60 10.41 13.14
CA ASN A 35 7.86 10.42 11.71
C ASN A 35 6.74 9.72 10.93
N ALA A 36 6.37 10.26 9.78
CA ALA A 36 5.27 9.76 8.97
C ALA A 36 5.54 9.96 7.49
N ALA A 37 4.96 9.09 6.67
CA ALA A 37 5.01 9.20 5.22
C ALA A 37 3.70 8.74 4.58
N SER A 38 3.44 9.21 3.37
CA SER A 38 2.32 8.77 2.56
C SER A 38 2.61 8.78 1.08
N THR A 39 1.87 7.96 0.33
CA THR A 39 1.80 8.07 -1.13
C THR A 39 1.00 9.31 -1.55
N SER A 40 1.09 9.66 -2.84
CA SER A 40 0.04 10.44 -3.48
C SER A 40 -1.28 9.65 -3.52
N PHE A 41 -2.39 10.37 -3.70
CA PHE A 41 -3.70 9.76 -3.89
C PHE A 41 -3.76 9.03 -5.24
N GLY A 42 -4.22 7.79 -5.23
CA GLY A 42 -4.40 6.96 -6.42
C GLY A 42 -5.47 5.89 -6.22
N PRO A 43 -6.13 5.43 -7.29
CA PRO A 43 -7.18 4.41 -7.21
C PRO A 43 -6.62 2.99 -7.02
N GLY A 44 -5.35 2.76 -7.36
CA GLY A 44 -4.76 1.43 -7.40
C GLY A 44 -4.39 0.84 -6.05
N TRP A 45 -4.06 1.66 -5.04
CA TRP A 45 -3.43 1.15 -3.82
C TRP A 45 -4.34 0.19 -3.04
N TYR A 46 -3.99 -1.08 -2.91
CA TYR A 46 -4.78 -2.02 -2.10
C TYR A 46 -4.02 -2.59 -0.91
N ARG A 47 -2.67 -2.59 -0.93
CA ARG A 47 -1.81 -3.02 0.17
C ARG A 47 -0.87 -1.90 0.59
N ASN A 48 -0.69 -1.78 1.90
CA ASN A 48 0.28 -0.90 2.52
C ASN A 48 1.13 -1.71 3.50
N THR A 49 2.44 -1.59 3.39
CA THR A 49 3.43 -2.34 4.17
C THR A 49 4.41 -1.40 4.84
N PHE A 50 4.75 -1.72 6.08
CA PHE A 50 5.77 -1.05 6.88
C PHE A 50 6.79 -2.09 7.32
N TYR A 51 8.01 -1.95 6.83
CA TYR A 51 9.15 -2.77 7.23
C TYR A 51 10.09 -2.00 8.15
N LYS A 52 10.52 -2.63 9.24
CA LYS A 52 11.35 -2.04 10.30
C LYS A 52 12.46 -3.02 10.67
N THR A 53 13.66 -2.49 10.88
CA THR A 53 14.82 -3.28 11.33
C THR A 53 14.76 -3.65 12.81
N ALA A 54 13.98 -2.92 13.62
CA ALA A 54 13.70 -3.25 15.00
C ALA A 54 12.21 -3.06 15.31
N SER A 55 11.72 -3.77 16.34
CA SER A 55 10.33 -3.66 16.79
C SER A 55 10.09 -2.33 17.52
N PHE A 56 9.16 -1.53 17.03
CA PHE A 56 8.67 -0.31 17.68
C PHE A 56 7.23 -0.03 17.27
N ASP A 57 6.49 0.75 18.06
CA ASP A 57 5.08 1.03 17.81
C ASP A 57 4.88 1.84 16.52
N THR A 58 4.07 1.30 15.62
CA THR A 58 3.76 1.91 14.33
C THR A 58 2.29 1.80 13.97
N THR A 59 1.81 2.75 13.19
CA THR A 59 0.46 2.76 12.62
C THR A 59 0.54 2.78 11.10
N LEU A 60 -0.27 1.94 10.46
CA LEU A 60 -0.54 1.98 9.02
C LEU A 60 -2.03 2.23 8.81
N THR A 61 -2.37 2.97 7.78
CA THR A 61 -3.76 3.18 7.39
C THR A 61 -3.85 3.53 5.91
N PHE A 62 -5.07 3.49 5.36
CA PHE A 62 -5.41 4.16 4.12
C PHE A 62 -6.27 5.39 4.41
N ILE A 63 -6.05 6.45 3.66
CA ILE A 63 -6.88 7.66 3.75
C ILE A 63 -7.60 7.82 2.42
N ASP A 64 -8.92 7.91 2.45
CA ASP A 64 -9.72 8.14 1.26
C ASP A 64 -9.67 9.62 0.83
N ASN A 65 -9.84 9.92 -0.46
CA ASN A 65 -9.74 11.27 -0.99
C ASN A 65 -11.06 12.07 -0.94
N VAL A 66 -12.17 11.45 -0.51
CA VAL A 66 -13.51 12.05 -0.55
C VAL A 66 -13.88 12.59 0.83
N SER A 67 -14.00 11.69 1.81
CA SER A 67 -14.28 11.97 3.21
C SER A 67 -13.02 12.16 4.07
N TYR A 68 -11.81 11.96 3.52
CA TYR A 68 -10.55 12.04 4.28
C TYR A 68 -10.53 11.14 5.53
N SER A 69 -11.32 10.07 5.51
CA SER A 69 -11.46 9.14 6.61
C SER A 69 -10.37 8.07 6.54
N TRP A 70 -10.06 7.51 7.70
CA TRP A 70 -9.03 6.50 7.87
C TRP A 70 -9.67 5.12 7.76
N HIS A 71 -9.08 4.26 6.94
CA HIS A 71 -9.58 2.92 6.62
C HIS A 71 -8.50 1.88 6.84
N SER A 72 -8.91 0.69 7.28
CA SER A 72 -8.03 -0.45 7.53
C SER A 72 -6.80 -0.09 8.38
N THR A 73 -7.03 0.65 9.46
CA THR A 73 -5.95 1.11 10.34
C THR A 73 -5.43 -0.04 11.19
N VAL A 74 -4.12 -0.29 11.11
CA VAL A 74 -3.42 -1.30 11.92
C VAL A 74 -2.36 -0.60 12.75
N ARG A 75 -2.33 -0.90 14.06
CA ARG A 75 -1.26 -0.49 14.97
C ARG A 75 -0.55 -1.73 15.50
N SER A 76 0.78 -1.76 15.40
CA SER A 76 1.56 -2.92 15.81
C SER A 76 3.00 -2.57 16.13
N TRP A 77 3.63 -3.40 16.96
CA TRP A 77 5.05 -3.35 17.30
C TRP A 77 5.92 -4.28 16.43
N ALA A 78 5.31 -5.20 15.68
CA ALA A 78 6.02 -6.19 14.85
C ALA A 78 6.91 -5.52 13.80
N THR A 79 8.06 -6.11 13.46
CA THR A 79 9.02 -5.57 12.47
C THR A 79 8.45 -5.46 11.06
N PHE A 80 7.52 -6.35 10.71
CA PHE A 80 6.75 -6.29 9.47
C PHE A 80 5.27 -6.12 9.82
N VAL A 81 4.65 -5.08 9.26
CA VAL A 81 3.22 -4.80 9.45
C VAL A 81 2.63 -4.49 8.08
N GLU A 82 1.46 -5.04 7.82
CA GLU A 82 0.73 -4.78 6.59
C GLU A 82 -0.75 -4.55 6.86
N THR A 83 -1.40 -3.88 5.94
CA THR A 83 -2.85 -3.73 5.92
C THR A 83 -3.36 -3.68 4.49
N HIS A 84 -4.63 -4.05 4.31
CA HIS A 84 -5.30 -4.14 3.03
C HIS A 84 -6.60 -3.33 3.01
N TRP A 85 -6.87 -2.66 1.90
CA TRP A 85 -8.16 -2.03 1.67
C TRP A 85 -8.58 -2.14 0.20
N LEU A 86 -9.45 -3.12 -0.07
CA LEU A 86 -10.05 -3.35 -1.38
C LEU A 86 -11.23 -2.39 -1.58
N SER A 87 -10.95 -1.25 -2.18
CA SER A 87 -11.92 -0.21 -2.49
C SER A 87 -11.55 0.43 -3.83
N SER A 88 -12.56 0.82 -4.62
CA SER A 88 -12.39 1.59 -5.84
C SER A 88 -12.16 3.08 -5.57
N ALA A 89 -12.27 3.51 -4.31
CA ALA A 89 -12.02 4.89 -3.92
C ALA A 89 -10.55 5.28 -4.20
N VAL A 90 -10.37 6.50 -4.69
CA VAL A 90 -9.06 7.14 -4.72
C VAL A 90 -8.59 7.30 -3.28
N LYS A 91 -7.41 6.77 -2.99
CA LYS A 91 -6.89 6.63 -1.62
C LYS A 91 -5.39 6.87 -1.59
N LYS A 92 -4.83 7.07 -0.41
CA LYS A 92 -3.38 7.08 -0.19
C LYS A 92 -3.02 6.13 0.92
N ALA A 93 -1.89 5.45 0.78
CA ALA A 93 -1.28 4.69 1.85
C ALA A 93 -0.56 5.65 2.79
N TYR A 94 -0.68 5.44 4.10
CA TYR A 94 -0.02 6.25 5.12
C TYR A 94 0.59 5.36 6.20
N CYS A 95 1.78 5.73 6.66
CA CYS A 95 2.48 5.04 7.73
C CYS A 95 3.08 6.06 8.73
N ARG A 96 3.12 5.68 10.01
CA ARG A 96 3.61 6.53 11.10
C ARG A 96 4.34 5.72 12.17
N ALA A 97 5.47 6.25 12.64
CA ALA A 97 6.12 5.84 13.88
C ALA A 97 5.44 6.51 15.09
N ASN A 98 4.91 5.74 16.03
CA ASN A 98 4.21 6.27 17.20
C ASN A 98 5.18 6.53 18.36
N THR A 99 6.15 5.63 18.57
CA THR A 99 7.14 5.71 19.66
C THR A 99 8.54 5.87 19.11
N THR A 100 9.47 6.24 19.99
CA THR A 100 10.91 6.32 19.69
C THR A 100 11.45 4.90 19.52
N GLY A 101 11.49 4.43 18.28
CA GLY A 101 12.25 3.26 17.87
C GLY A 101 13.35 3.72 16.94
N PRO A 102 14.59 3.92 17.41
CA PRO A 102 15.70 4.39 16.60
C PRO A 102 16.11 3.32 15.59
N SER A 103 15.32 3.11 14.55
CA SER A 103 15.55 2.03 13.61
C SER A 103 15.24 2.42 12.19
N TRP A 104 15.94 1.75 11.30
CA TRP A 104 15.77 1.90 9.88
C TRP A 104 14.46 1.26 9.46
N ALA A 105 13.69 2.01 8.69
CA ALA A 105 12.30 1.73 8.40
C ALA A 105 11.96 2.20 6.99
N SER A 106 11.03 1.49 6.34
CA SER A 106 10.54 1.81 5.00
C SER A 106 9.06 1.52 4.88
N CYS A 107 8.40 2.24 3.98
CA CYS A 107 7.00 2.01 3.66
C CYS A 107 6.79 1.84 2.16
N THR A 108 5.93 0.89 1.82
CA THR A 108 5.61 0.49 0.44
C THR A 108 4.11 0.39 0.27
N ALA A 109 3.63 0.78 -0.91
CA ALA A 109 2.26 0.58 -1.31
C ALA A 109 2.22 -0.25 -2.60
N ASN A 110 1.23 -1.13 -2.72
CA ASN A 110 1.02 -1.93 -3.94
C ASN A 110 -0.34 -1.60 -4.56
N ASN A 111 -0.34 -1.50 -5.88
CA ASN A 111 -1.55 -1.45 -6.71
C ASN A 111 -1.78 -2.75 -7.48
#